data_AF-A0A6V7VDX1-F1
#
_entry.id   AF-A0A6V7VDX1-F1
#
_cell.length_a   1.000
_cell.length_b   1.000
_cell.length_c   1.000
_cell.angle_alpha   90.00
_cell.angle_beta   90.00
_cell.angle_gamma   90.00
#
_symmetry.space_group_name_H-M   'P 1'
#
loop_
_entity.id
_entity.type
_entity.pdbx_description
1 polymer ?
#
loop_
_entity_poly.entity_id
_entity_poly.type
_entity_poly.pdbx_seq_one_letter_code
_entity_poly.pdbx_strand_id
1 'polypeptide(L)'
;MDYLLNILPKIFLLSVCLSIFTNSFAVDPPFGRLSVRHGQLVDSFGKPVILRGISLFNSEWQQEFWTSDVVRAVKCYYNANVIRLAVGTDHPWDDIDRIKDVVNASIEVIMYLNTC
;
A
#
# COMPACT_ATOMS: atom_id res chain seq x y z
N MET A 1 0.15 -35.79 -40.59
CA MET A 1 0.42 -35.81 -39.13
C MET A 1 1.28 -34.62 -38.71
N ASP A 2 1.54 -33.66 -39.61
CA ASP A 2 2.59 -32.64 -39.44
C ASP A 2 2.04 -31.26 -39.05
N TYR A 3 0.73 -31.05 -39.22
CA TYR A 3 0.06 -29.80 -38.85
C TYR A 3 0.03 -29.59 -37.32
N LEU A 4 -0.18 -30.66 -36.55
CA LEU A 4 -0.20 -30.61 -35.09
C LEU A 4 1.17 -30.32 -34.48
N LEU A 5 2.24 -30.87 -35.07
CA LEU A 5 3.63 -30.63 -34.64
C LEU A 5 4.04 -29.15 -34.77
N ASN A 6 3.45 -28.42 -35.71
CA ASN A 6 3.79 -27.02 -35.98
C ASN A 6 2.95 -25.99 -35.17
N ILE A 7 1.90 -26.46 -34.47
CA ILE A 7 1.02 -25.63 -33.63
C ILE A 7 1.50 -25.62 -32.16
N LEU A 8 2.06 -26.74 -31.69
CA LEU A 8 2.62 -26.86 -30.34
C LEU A 8 3.59 -25.73 -29.92
N PRO A 9 4.59 -25.33 -30.73
CA PRO A 9 5.50 -24.25 -30.34
C PRO A 9 4.80 -22.89 -30.30
N LYS A 10 3.75 -22.68 -31.10
CA LYS A 10 2.97 -21.43 -31.12
C LYS A 10 2.07 -21.30 -29.90
N ILE A 11 1.45 -22.41 -29.47
CA ILE A 11 0.66 -22.46 -28.22
C ILE A 11 1.59 -22.22 -27.02
N PHE A 12 2.78 -22.82 -27.03
CA PHE A 12 3.77 -22.59 -25.98
C PHE A 12 4.22 -21.12 -25.93
N LEU A 13 4.51 -20.50 -27.08
CA LEU A 13 4.87 -19.08 -27.16
C LEU A 13 3.75 -18.16 -26.67
N LEU A 14 2.50 -18.47 -27.01
CA LEU A 14 1.32 -17.71 -26.59
C LEU A 14 1.09 -17.81 -25.07
N SER A 15 1.32 -18.99 -24.49
CA SER A 15 1.24 -19.23 -23.04
C SER A 15 2.33 -18.47 -22.26
N VAL A 16 3.55 -18.42 -22.79
CA VAL A 16 4.65 -17.63 -22.21
C VAL A 16 4.35 -16.13 -22.30
N CYS A 17 3.80 -15.64 -23.41
CA CYS A 17 3.39 -14.24 -23.51
C CYS A 17 2.30 -13.88 -22.50
N LEU A 18 1.30 -14.74 -22.29
CA LEU A 18 0.20 -14.48 -21.34
C LEU A 18 0.68 -14.40 -19.88
N SER A 19 1.72 -15.15 -19.53
CA SER A 19 2.28 -15.19 -18.16
C SER A 19 3.17 -13.99 -17.81
N ILE A 20 3.62 -13.20 -18.80
CA ILE A 20 4.39 -11.97 -18.56
C ILE A 20 3.48 -10.79 -18.18
N PHE A 21 2.21 -10.81 -18.60
CA PHE A 21 1.24 -9.75 -18.32
C PHE A 21 0.58 -9.83 -16.93
N THR A 22 0.75 -10.91 -16.17
CA THR A 22 0.12 -11.07 -14.84
C THR A 22 1.00 -10.59 -13.68
N ASN A 23 1.98 -9.73 -13.94
CA ASN A 23 2.72 -9.08 -12.85
C ASN A 23 1.80 -8.10 -12.13
N SER A 24 1.25 -8.53 -10.99
CA SER A 24 0.59 -7.65 -10.03
C SER A 24 1.67 -6.79 -9.38
N PHE A 25 1.98 -5.65 -9.99
CA PHE A 25 2.77 -4.64 -9.31
C PHE A 25 1.89 -4.02 -8.23
N ALA A 26 2.38 -3.98 -6.99
CA ALA A 26 1.75 -3.18 -5.96
C ALA A 26 1.60 -1.76 -6.50
N VAL A 27 0.39 -1.21 -6.45
CA VAL A 27 0.16 0.17 -6.89
C VAL A 27 0.94 1.07 -5.95
N ASP A 28 1.90 1.80 -6.50
CA ASP A 28 2.66 2.75 -5.72
C ASP A 28 1.71 3.76 -5.05
N PRO A 29 1.98 4.18 -3.80
CA PRO A 29 1.33 5.34 -3.18
C PRO A 29 1.33 6.54 -4.14
N PRO A 30 0.47 7.55 -3.97
CA PRO A 30 0.12 8.49 -5.03
C PRO A 30 1.30 9.35 -5.55
N PHE A 31 2.46 9.35 -4.85
CA PHE A 31 3.68 10.06 -5.23
C PHE A 31 4.89 9.12 -5.41
N GLY A 32 4.68 7.81 -5.53
CA GLY A 32 5.77 6.84 -5.63
C GLY A 32 6.65 6.77 -4.38
N ARG A 33 7.90 6.36 -4.56
CA ARG A 33 8.90 6.35 -3.48
C ARG A 33 9.28 7.77 -3.08
N LEU A 34 8.95 8.15 -1.85
CA LEU A 34 9.34 9.43 -1.27
C LEU A 34 10.84 9.48 -0.94
N SER A 35 11.43 10.68 -1.01
CA SER A 35 12.80 10.96 -0.56
C SER A 35 12.92 12.39 -0.04
N VAL A 36 14.08 12.76 0.53
CA VAL A 36 14.36 14.13 0.98
C VAL A 36 15.45 14.74 0.10
N ARG A 37 15.19 15.93 -0.45
CA ARG A 37 16.17 16.73 -1.21
C ARG A 37 16.15 18.17 -0.73
N HIS A 38 17.33 18.70 -0.39
CA HIS A 38 17.48 20.09 0.12
C HIS A 38 16.50 20.44 1.26
N GLY A 39 16.24 19.49 2.17
CA GLY A 39 15.31 19.69 3.29
C GLY A 39 13.82 19.61 2.93
N GLN A 40 13.47 19.25 1.69
CA GLN A 40 12.08 19.06 1.25
C GLN A 40 11.79 17.58 0.99
N LEU A 41 10.59 17.15 1.40
CA LEU A 41 10.04 15.87 0.99
C LEU A 41 9.67 15.94 -0.50
N VAL A 42 10.12 14.97 -1.29
CA VAL A 42 9.88 14.91 -2.74
C VAL A 42 9.37 13.54 -3.18
N ASP A 43 8.63 13.53 -4.29
CA ASP A 43 8.15 12.33 -5.00
C ASP A 43 9.28 11.60 -5.76
N SER A 44 8.93 10.50 -6.42
CA SER A 44 9.87 9.71 -7.24
C SER A 44 10.47 10.48 -8.43
N PHE A 45 9.87 11.60 -8.83
CA PHE A 45 10.35 12.49 -9.89
C PHE A 45 11.08 13.73 -9.34
N GLY A 46 11.24 13.84 -8.03
CA GLY A 46 11.91 14.98 -7.37
C GLY A 46 11.02 16.21 -7.18
N LYS A 47 9.70 16.11 -7.36
CA LYS A 47 8.76 17.22 -7.10
C LYS A 47 8.43 17.29 -5.61
N PRO A 48 8.35 18.48 -5.01
CA PRO A 48 7.94 18.64 -3.62
C PRO A 48 6.57 18.05 -3.32
N VAL A 49 6.45 17.36 -2.19
CA VAL A 49 5.23 16.71 -1.71
C VAL A 49 4.88 17.20 -0.30
N ILE A 50 3.58 17.36 -0.04
CA ILE A 50 3.06 17.60 1.30
C ILE A 50 2.14 16.45 1.67
N LEU A 51 2.44 15.81 2.80
CA LEU A 51 1.56 14.81 3.40
C LEU A 51 0.61 15.46 4.41
N ARG A 52 -0.68 15.16 4.33
CA ARG A 52 -1.74 15.63 5.23
C ARG A 52 -2.66 14.48 5.58
N GLY A 53 -2.97 14.35 6.86
CA GLY A 53 -3.68 13.18 7.35
C GLY A 53 -4.08 13.23 8.81
N ILE A 54 -4.56 12.09 9.28
CA ILE A 54 -5.08 11.87 10.63
C ILE A 54 -4.19 10.84 11.32
N SER A 55 -3.99 11.00 12.63
CA SER A 55 -3.42 9.96 13.49
C SER A 55 -4.55 9.18 14.13
N LEU A 56 -4.47 7.85 14.08
CA LEU A 56 -5.22 7.03 15.02
C LEU A 56 -4.69 7.26 16.44
N PHE A 57 -5.55 6.98 17.41
CA PHE A 57 -5.18 6.98 18.82
C PHE A 57 -4.30 5.76 19.15
N ASN A 58 -3.68 5.75 20.33
CA ASN A 58 -2.80 4.66 20.78
C ASN A 58 -3.48 3.29 20.56
N SER A 59 -2.81 2.33 19.92
CA SER A 59 -3.36 1.01 19.57
C SER A 59 -3.95 0.23 20.74
N GLU A 60 -3.44 0.43 21.96
CA GLU A 60 -3.91 -0.22 23.18
C GLU A 60 -5.28 0.30 23.63
N TRP A 61 -5.67 1.49 23.14
CA TRP A 61 -6.91 2.18 23.47
C TRP A 61 -7.73 2.45 22.22
N GLN A 62 -9.05 2.58 22.35
CA GLN A 62 -9.91 2.96 21.23
C GLN A 62 -9.75 2.02 20.00
N GLN A 63 -9.67 0.71 20.27
CA GLN A 63 -9.39 -0.34 19.27
C GLN A 63 -10.43 -0.37 18.16
N GLU A 64 -11.65 0.11 18.41
CA GLU A 64 -12.73 0.24 17.43
C GLU A 64 -12.37 1.11 16.22
N PHE A 65 -11.39 2.01 16.34
CA PHE A 65 -10.93 2.82 15.21
C PHE A 65 -9.81 2.18 14.38
N TRP A 66 -9.29 1.03 14.82
CA TRP A 66 -8.23 0.29 14.12
C TRP A 66 -8.82 -0.72 13.12
N THR A 67 -9.57 -0.18 12.14
CA THR A 67 -10.28 -0.97 11.13
C THR A 67 -10.03 -0.44 9.72
N SER A 68 -10.17 -1.31 8.71
CA SER A 68 -10.03 -0.93 7.30
C SER A 68 -11.06 0.11 6.85
N ASP A 69 -12.26 0.08 7.41
CA ASP A 69 -13.31 1.06 7.12
C ASP A 69 -12.94 2.46 7.61
N VAL A 70 -12.29 2.57 8.77
CA VAL A 70 -11.77 3.86 9.27
C VAL A 70 -10.64 4.37 8.38
N VAL A 71 -9.73 3.49 7.94
CA VAL A 71 -8.68 3.87 6.96
C VAL A 71 -9.31 4.42 5.67
N ARG A 72 -10.35 3.78 5.16
CA ARG A 72 -11.10 4.26 3.99
C ARG A 72 -11.79 5.60 4.26
N ALA A 73 -12.38 5.79 5.44
CA ALA A 73 -13.00 7.04 5.83
C ALA A 73 -11.98 8.19 5.91
N VAL A 74 -10.80 7.94 6.49
CA VAL A 74 -9.68 8.89 6.54
C VAL A 74 -9.27 9.31 5.13
N LYS A 75 -9.11 8.35 4.20
CA LYS A 75 -8.80 8.63 2.80
C LYS A 75 -9.89 9.46 2.11
N CYS A 76 -11.13 8.98 2.15
CA CYS A 76 -12.20 9.49 1.28
C CYS A 76 -12.89 10.74 1.83
N TYR A 77 -13.17 10.81 3.14
CA TYR A 77 -13.91 11.94 3.72
C TYR A 77 -12.99 13.11 4.08
N TYR A 78 -11.76 12.82 4.50
CA TYR A 78 -10.80 13.85 4.90
C TYR A 78 -9.77 14.17 3.81
N ASN A 79 -9.86 13.51 2.65
CA ASN A 79 -8.92 13.67 1.53
C ASN A 79 -7.45 13.51 1.97
N ALA A 80 -7.21 12.57 2.89
CA ALA A 80 -5.89 12.31 3.44
C ALA A 80 -5.00 11.55 2.43
N ASN A 81 -3.70 11.82 2.48
CA ASN A 81 -2.69 11.05 1.73
C ASN A 81 -1.67 10.35 2.63
N VAL A 82 -1.81 10.50 3.95
CA VAL A 82 -1.08 9.76 4.97
C VAL A 82 -2.01 9.42 6.13
N ILE A 83 -1.77 8.29 6.80
CA ILE A 83 -2.34 8.00 8.12
C ILE A 83 -1.22 7.66 9.09
N ARG A 84 -1.33 8.13 10.34
CA ARG A 84 -0.42 7.73 11.41
C ARG A 84 -1.06 6.64 12.27
N LEU A 85 -0.33 5.54 12.46
CA LEU A 85 -0.68 4.44 13.35
C LEU A 85 0.14 4.60 14.65
N ALA A 86 -0.49 5.10 15.71
CA ALA A 86 0.16 5.26 17.01
C ALA A 86 0.17 3.91 17.74
N VAL A 87 1.22 3.10 17.54
CA VAL A 87 1.33 1.78 18.15
C VAL A 87 1.82 1.91 19.60
N GLY A 88 1.04 1.37 20.54
CA GLY A 88 1.40 1.30 21.96
C GLY A 88 2.59 0.37 22.20
N THR A 89 3.36 0.67 23.24
CA THR A 89 4.64 0.00 23.52
C THR A 89 4.59 -0.94 24.71
N ASP A 90 3.51 -0.92 25.50
CA ASP A 90 3.43 -1.69 26.73
C ASP A 90 3.18 -3.17 26.41
N HIS A 91 2.35 -3.43 25.40
CA HIS A 91 2.04 -4.78 24.91
C HIS A 91 2.06 -4.89 23.36
N PRO A 92 3.22 -4.69 22.70
CA PRO A 92 3.29 -4.50 21.25
C PRO A 92 2.95 -5.76 20.43
N TRP A 93 3.02 -6.94 21.05
CA TRP A 93 2.76 -8.21 20.38
C TRP A 93 1.28 -8.59 20.36
N ASP A 94 0.49 -8.08 21.31
CA ASP A 94 -0.92 -8.46 21.48
C ASP A 94 -1.78 -7.95 20.33
N ASP A 95 -1.36 -6.86 19.70
CA ASP A 95 -2.11 -6.16 18.66
C ASP A 95 -1.50 -6.31 17.25
N ILE A 96 -0.49 -7.16 17.08
CA ILE A 96 0.31 -7.19 15.85
C ILE A 96 -0.51 -7.55 14.60
N ASP A 97 -1.52 -8.41 14.74
CA ASP A 97 -2.37 -8.80 13.62
C ASP A 97 -3.33 -7.67 13.22
N ARG A 98 -3.91 -6.96 14.20
CA ARG A 98 -4.71 -5.75 13.93
C ARG A 98 -3.87 -4.66 13.26
N ILE A 99 -2.64 -4.46 13.71
CA ILE A 99 -1.72 -3.49 13.10
C ILE A 99 -1.44 -3.89 11.64
N LYS A 100 -1.16 -5.15 11.35
CA LYS A 100 -0.96 -5.64 9.98
C LYS A 100 -2.19 -5.41 9.10
N ASP A 101 -3.39 -5.66 9.63
CA ASP A 101 -4.63 -5.46 8.89
C ASP A 101 -4.83 -3.99 8.50
N VAL A 102 -4.57 -3.06 9.43
CA VAL A 102 -4.65 -1.61 9.16
C VAL A 102 -3.56 -1.14 8.20
N VAL A 103 -2.36 -1.73 8.27
CA VAL A 103 -1.28 -1.49 7.29
C VAL A 103 -1.71 -1.92 5.90
N ASN A 104 -2.26 -3.14 5.75
CA ASN A 104 -2.74 -3.67 4.48
C ASN A 104 -3.87 -2.81 3.91
N ALA A 105 -4.84 -2.41 4.74
CA ALA A 105 -5.90 -1.51 4.33
C ALA A 105 -5.38 -0.17 3.79
N SER A 106 -4.30 0.35 4.38
CA SER A 106 -3.67 1.61 3.92
C SER A 106 -2.99 1.46 2.56
N ILE A 107 -2.40 0.30 2.28
CA ILE A 107 -1.84 -0.06 0.98
C ILE A 107 -2.97 -0.15 -0.06
N GLU A 108 -4.08 -0.81 0.27
CA GLU A 108 -5.24 -0.97 -0.62
C GLU A 108 -5.85 0.38 -1.03
N VAL A 109 -5.92 1.35 -0.12
CA VAL A 109 -6.45 2.70 -0.43
C VAL A 109 -5.40 3.69 -0.91
N ILE A 110 -4.17 3.22 -1.17
CA ILE A 110 -3.07 4.00 -1.76
C ILE A 110 -2.77 5.23 -0.88
N MET A 111 -2.34 4.98 0.35
CA MET A 111 -2.02 5.99 1.37
C MET A 111 -0.68 5.70 2.05
N TYR A 112 0.11 6.74 2.35
CA TYR A 112 1.34 6.59 3.11
C TYR A 112 1.04 6.29 4.59
N LEU A 113 1.99 5.66 5.28
CA LEU A 113 1.88 5.34 6.69
C LEU A 113 3.00 5.98 7.52
N ASN A 114 2.68 6.32 8.76
CA ASN A 114 3.66 6.71 9.77
C ASN A 114 3.43 5.90 11.06
N THR A 115 4.47 5.25 11.56
CA THR A 115 4.50 4.53 12.85
C THR A 115 5.65 5.13 13.67
N CYS A 116 5.36 6.12 14.51
CA CYS A 116 6.33 6.72 15.43
C CYS A 116 5.87 6.51 16.86
#